data_AF-A0A1F9MHC0-F1
#
_entry.id   AF-A0A1F9MHC0-F1
#
_cell.length_a   1.000
_cell.length_b   1.000
_cell.length_c   1.000
_cell.angle_alpha   90.00
_cell.angle_beta   90.00
_cell.angle_gamma   90.00
#
_symmetry.space_group_name_H-M   'P 1'
#
loop_
_entity.id
_entity.type
_entity.pdbx_description
1 polymer ?
#
loop_
_entity_poly.entity_id
_entity_poly.type
_entity_poly.pdbx_seq_one_letter_code
_entity_poly.pdbx_strand_id
1 'polypeptide(L)'
;MNKARKITHLKNFVRHTTFATHGLASFTLEEASQLVQSLVDLGKLEPEQGTKLLDRLSDRLNLAGQKLRDRIDQATVDLLDRLEQTLVAELDDLEQRLCVLDQRTAVHAD
;
A
#
# COMPACT_ATOMS: atom_id res chain seq x y z
N MET A 1 -17.17 -14.55 -7.09
CA MET A 1 -16.01 -14.51 -6.16
C MET A 1 -16.50 -14.08 -4.79
N ASN A 2 -16.29 -14.86 -3.73
CA ASN A 2 -17.00 -14.78 -2.43
C ASN A 2 -16.65 -13.50 -1.63
N LYS A 3 -17.63 -12.84 -0.98
CA LYS A 3 -17.50 -11.54 -0.27
C LYS A 3 -16.38 -11.55 0.78
N ALA A 4 -16.21 -12.69 1.45
CA ALA A 4 -15.13 -12.92 2.41
C ALA A 4 -13.72 -12.78 1.80
N ARG A 5 -13.51 -13.23 0.55
CA ARG A 5 -12.21 -13.17 -0.13
C ARG A 5 -11.79 -11.74 -0.45
N LYS A 6 -12.76 -10.86 -0.77
CA LYS A 6 -12.52 -9.43 -1.07
C LYS A 6 -12.02 -8.68 0.18
N ILE A 7 -12.64 -8.92 1.34
CA ILE A 7 -12.27 -8.27 2.62
C ILE A 7 -10.87 -8.70 3.10
N THR A 8 -10.49 -9.96 2.88
CA THR A 8 -9.15 -10.46 3.25
C THR A 8 -8.03 -9.78 2.46
N HIS A 9 -8.23 -9.53 1.16
CA HIS A 9 -7.22 -8.85 0.34
C HIS A 9 -7.02 -7.39 0.74
N LEU A 10 -8.10 -6.67 1.05
CA LEU A 10 -8.03 -5.28 1.53
C LEU A 10 -7.26 -5.17 2.86
N LYS A 11 -7.56 -6.07 3.81
CA LYS A 11 -6.84 -6.12 5.11
C LYS A 11 -5.36 -6.41 4.92
N ASN A 12 -5.01 -7.32 4.01
CA ASN A 12 -3.61 -7.66 3.73
C ASN A 12 -2.87 -6.51 3.06
N PHE A 13 -3.53 -5.74 2.16
CA PHE A 13 -2.95 -4.58 1.52
C PHE A 13 -2.62 -3.48 2.54
N VAL A 14 -3.60 -3.05 3.34
CA VAL A 14 -3.40 -2.03 4.38
C VAL A 14 -2.30 -2.45 5.34
N ARG A 15 -2.31 -3.72 5.79
CA ARG A 15 -1.27 -4.24 6.67
C ARG A 15 0.12 -4.14 6.03
N HIS A 16 0.28 -4.56 4.77
CA HIS A 16 1.57 -4.51 4.10
C HIS A 16 2.08 -3.09 3.87
N THR A 17 1.20 -2.17 3.48
CA THR A 17 1.59 -0.77 3.24
C THR A 17 1.95 -0.05 4.54
N THR A 18 1.20 -0.29 5.63
CA THR A 18 1.56 0.22 6.96
C THR A 18 2.91 -0.32 7.44
N PHE A 19 3.19 -1.62 7.31
CA PHE A 19 4.49 -2.18 7.69
C PHE A 19 5.64 -1.65 6.85
N ALA A 20 5.44 -1.46 5.55
CA ALA A 20 6.50 -0.98 4.67
C ALA A 20 6.81 0.51 4.90
N THR A 21 5.78 1.33 5.15
CA THR A 21 5.97 2.74 5.54
C THR A 21 6.64 2.88 6.90
N HIS A 22 6.23 2.10 7.90
CA HIS A 22 6.86 2.12 9.22
C HIS A 22 8.28 1.53 9.20
N GLY A 23 8.53 0.47 8.43
CA GLY A 23 9.85 -0.18 8.33
C GLY A 23 10.90 0.68 7.63
N LEU A 24 10.50 1.53 6.67
CA LEU A 24 11.39 2.54 6.10
C LEU A 24 11.55 3.77 7.00
N ALA A 25 10.52 4.15 7.75
CA ALA A 25 10.61 5.24 8.71
C ALA A 25 11.46 4.88 9.94
N SER A 26 11.52 3.60 10.33
CA SER A 26 12.30 3.12 11.48
C SER A 26 13.80 2.96 11.23
N PHE A 27 14.26 3.20 10.01
CA PHE A 27 15.69 3.23 9.70
C PHE A 27 15.97 4.51 8.94
N THR A 28 16.21 5.57 9.70
CA THR A 28 16.44 6.90 9.15
C THR A 28 17.87 7.03 8.64
N LEU A 29 18.05 7.93 7.67
CA LEU A 29 19.38 8.30 7.19
C LEU A 29 20.24 8.90 8.31
N GLU A 30 19.59 9.45 9.33
CA GLU A 30 20.20 10.02 10.54
C GLU A 30 20.79 8.93 11.46
N GLU A 31 20.04 7.85 11.72
CA GLU A 31 20.55 6.69 12.47
C GLU A 31 21.68 5.98 11.71
N ALA A 32 21.56 5.88 10.38
CA ALA A 32 22.63 5.37 9.53
C ALA A 32 23.89 6.25 9.60
N SER A 33 23.73 7.58 9.60
CA SER A 33 24.83 8.55 9.75
C SER A 33 25.52 8.42 11.09
N GLN A 34 24.76 8.34 12.19
CA GLN A 34 25.31 8.14 13.53
C GLN A 34 26.09 6.82 13.64
N LEU A 35 25.56 5.74 13.05
CA LEU A 35 26.24 4.45 13.05
C LEU A 35 27.55 4.50 12.26
N VAL A 36 27.55 5.10 11.07
CA VAL A 36 28.76 5.24 10.26
C VAL A 36 29.80 6.13 10.95
N GLN A 37 29.38 7.25 11.54
CA GLN A 37 30.26 8.13 12.28
C GLN A 37 30.89 7.40 13.47
N SER A 38 30.11 6.59 14.21
CA SER A 38 30.65 5.80 15.31
C SER A 38 31.73 4.79 14.85
N LEU A 39 31.59 4.23 13.65
CA LEU A 39 32.58 3.31 13.09
C LEU A 39 33.87 4.04 12.69
N VAL A 40 33.76 5.28 12.21
CA VAL A 40 34.92 6.15 11.93
C VAL A 40 35.62 6.53 13.23
N ASP A 41 34.86 6.97 14.23
CA ASP A 41 35.40 7.38 15.54
C ASP A 41 36.10 6.21 16.28
N LEU A 42 35.60 4.99 16.10
CA LEU A 42 36.23 3.75 16.62
C LEU A 42 37.44 3.29 15.81
N GLY A 43 37.83 4.01 14.75
CA GLY A 43 38.92 3.64 13.85
C GLY A 43 38.64 2.34 13.07
N LYS A 44 37.38 1.92 12.98
CA LYS A 44 36.94 0.74 12.21
C LYS A 44 36.73 1.06 10.73
N LEU A 45 36.67 2.33 10.40
CA LEU A 45 36.46 2.83 9.06
C LEU A 45 37.26 4.11 8.84
N GLU A 46 37.87 4.26 7.67
CA GLU A 46 38.45 5.53 7.27
C GLU A 46 37.34 6.56 6.97
N PRO A 47 37.54 7.86 7.24
CA PRO A 47 36.53 8.88 6.98
C PRO A 47 35.97 8.87 5.55
N GLU A 48 36.84 8.72 4.55
CA GLU A 48 36.43 8.64 3.14
C GLU A 48 35.56 7.41 2.83
N GLN A 49 35.82 6.30 3.52
CA GLN A 49 34.99 5.09 3.39
C GLN A 49 33.63 5.33 4.04
N GLY A 50 33.57 6.11 5.12
CA GLY A 50 32.34 6.46 5.83
C GLY A 50 31.43 7.29 4.94
N THR A 51 31.98 8.33 4.31
CA THR A 51 31.23 9.18 3.37
C THR A 51 30.68 8.35 2.20
N LYS A 52 31.51 7.49 1.59
CA LYS A 52 31.07 6.62 0.48
C LYS A 52 29.99 5.61 0.91
N LEU A 53 30.06 5.13 2.16
CA LEU A 53 29.07 4.21 2.70
C LEU A 53 27.73 4.93 2.92
N LEU A 54 27.76 6.17 3.42
CA LEU A 54 26.57 7.00 3.59
C LEU A 54 25.90 7.34 2.27
N ASP A 55 26.68 7.74 1.26
CA ASP A 55 26.14 8.01 -0.09
C ASP A 55 25.44 6.77 -0.66
N ARG A 56 26.07 5.59 -0.55
CA ARG A 56 25.46 4.33 -1.02
C ARG A 56 24.20 3.96 -0.23
N LEU A 57 24.18 4.21 1.08
CA LEU A 57 23.00 3.96 1.91
C LEU A 57 21.87 4.92 1.53
N SER A 58 22.18 6.20 1.31
CA SER A 58 21.25 7.22 0.83
C SER A 58 20.61 6.82 -0.50
N ASP A 59 21.42 6.46 -1.49
CA ASP A 59 20.94 6.03 -2.81
C ASP A 59 20.04 4.78 -2.71
N ARG A 60 20.42 3.80 -1.87
CA ARG A 60 19.62 2.59 -1.67
C ARG A 60 18.30 2.89 -0.97
N LEU A 61 18.29 3.77 0.02
CA LEU A 61 17.07 4.18 0.72
C LEU A 61 16.15 4.95 -0.22
N ASN A 62 16.67 5.86 -1.05
CA ASN A 62 15.91 6.59 -2.05
C ASN A 62 15.28 5.64 -3.09
N LEU A 63 16.07 4.70 -3.62
CA LEU A 63 15.56 3.71 -4.58
C LEU A 63 14.52 2.78 -3.95
N ALA A 64 14.73 2.35 -2.71
CA ALA A 64 13.77 1.53 -1.98
C ALA A 64 12.47 2.30 -1.71
N GLY A 65 12.57 3.57 -1.34
CA GLY A 65 11.44 4.47 -1.13
C GLY A 65 10.62 4.68 -2.42
N GLN A 66 11.28 4.94 -3.55
CA GLN A 66 10.61 5.04 -4.85
C GLN A 66 9.89 3.73 -5.23
N LYS A 67 10.59 2.59 -5.17
CA LYS A 67 9.98 1.28 -5.48
C LYS A 67 8.80 0.96 -4.57
N LEU A 68 8.87 1.35 -3.29
CA LEU A 68 7.76 1.15 -2.38
C LEU A 68 6.58 2.06 -2.77
N ARG A 69 6.84 3.33 -3.07
CA ARG A 69 5.83 4.28 -3.52
C ARG A 69 5.10 3.78 -4.76
N ASP A 70 5.84 3.36 -5.79
CA ASP A 70 5.25 2.83 -7.02
C ASP A 70 4.36 1.60 -6.74
N ARG A 71 4.79 0.72 -5.82
CA ARG A 71 3.99 -0.43 -5.39
C ARG A 71 2.72 -0.03 -4.64
N ILE A 72 2.81 0.99 -3.78
CA ILE A 72 1.65 1.52 -3.05
C ILE A 72 0.67 2.16 -4.03
N ASP A 73 1.16 2.97 -4.96
CA ASP A 73 0.34 3.65 -5.97
C ASP A 73 -0.39 2.62 -6.84
N GLN A 74 0.33 1.64 -7.39
CA GLN A 74 -0.27 0.58 -8.20
C GLN A 74 -1.33 -0.21 -7.43
N ALA A 75 -1.01 -0.63 -6.21
CA ALA A 75 -1.94 -1.43 -5.44
C ALA A 75 -3.14 -0.62 -4.91
N THR A 76 -3.00 0.71 -4.79
CA THR A 76 -4.12 1.63 -4.52
C THR A 76 -5.05 1.72 -5.73
N VAL A 77 -4.50 1.88 -6.93
CA VAL A 77 -5.27 1.85 -8.19
C VAL A 77 -6.02 0.52 -8.32
N ASP A 78 -5.32 -0.61 -8.20
CA ASP A 78 -5.92 -1.94 -8.27
C ASP A 78 -7.06 -2.13 -7.25
N LEU A 79 -6.93 -1.52 -6.07
CA LEU A 79 -7.95 -1.58 -5.05
C LEU A 79 -9.17 -0.74 -5.41
N LEU A 80 -8.96 0.48 -5.89
CA LEU A 80 -10.03 1.39 -6.31
C LEU A 80 -10.84 0.77 -7.45
N ASP A 81 -10.18 0.22 -8.48
CA ASP A 81 -10.84 -0.44 -9.60
C ASP A 81 -11.73 -1.61 -9.13
N ARG A 82 -11.25 -2.39 -8.16
CA ARG A 82 -12.02 -3.51 -7.59
C ARG A 82 -13.21 -3.05 -6.76
N LEU A 83 -13.07 -1.93 -6.05
CA LEU A 83 -14.16 -1.33 -5.28
C LEU A 83 -15.23 -0.81 -6.24
N GLU A 84 -14.84 -0.10 -7.29
CA GLU A 84 -15.74 0.38 -8.33
C GLU A 84 -16.52 -0.78 -8.96
N GLN A 85 -15.84 -1.82 -9.45
CA GLN A 85 -16.50 -3.00 -10.01
C GLN A 85 -17.47 -3.67 -9.03
N THR A 86 -17.15 -3.64 -7.73
CA THR A 86 -18.03 -4.22 -6.71
C THR A 86 -19.27 -3.38 -6.49
N LEU A 87 -19.12 -2.06 -6.44
CA LEU A 87 -20.23 -1.13 -6.25
C LEU A 87 -21.17 -1.13 -7.45
N VAL A 88 -20.63 -1.14 -8.68
CA VAL A 88 -21.42 -1.25 -9.91
C VAL A 88 -22.24 -2.54 -9.90
N ALA A 89 -21.64 -3.68 -9.59
CA ALA A 89 -22.36 -4.95 -9.54
C ALA A 89 -23.44 -5.00 -8.43
N GLU A 90 -23.20 -4.35 -7.28
CA GLU A 90 -24.21 -4.26 -6.21
C GLU A 90 -25.35 -3.31 -6.59
N LEU A 91 -25.07 -2.23 -7.34
CA LEU A 91 -26.09 -1.33 -7.90
C LEU A 91 -26.96 -2.05 -8.94
N ASP A 92 -26.36 -2.77 -9.87
CA ASP A 92 -27.08 -3.54 -10.89
C ASP A 92 -28.04 -4.56 -10.26
N ASP A 93 -27.60 -5.29 -9.22
CA ASP A 93 -28.45 -6.23 -8.48
C ASP A 93 -29.64 -5.52 -7.78
N LEU A 94 -29.38 -4.37 -7.17
CA LEU A 94 -30.41 -3.55 -6.52
C LEU A 94 -31.45 -3.03 -7.53
N GLU A 95 -31.01 -2.50 -8.68
CA GLU A 95 -31.90 -2.05 -9.75
C GLU A 95 -32.76 -3.20 -10.29
N GLN A 96 -32.16 -4.37 -10.50
CA GLN A 96 -32.88 -5.54 -10.98
C GLN A 96 -33.95 -6.01 -9.97
N ARG A 97 -33.63 -5.98 -8.68
CA ARG A 97 -34.57 -6.31 -7.61
C ARG A 97 -35.72 -5.31 -7.48
N LEU A 98 -35.44 -4.01 -7.66
CA LEU A 98 -36.46 -2.97 -7.70
C LEU A 98 -37.41 -3.17 -8.89
N CYS A 99 -36.88 -3.44 -10.09
CA CYS A 99 -37.68 -3.70 -11.28
C CYS A 99 -38.64 -4.88 -11.09
N VAL A 100 -38.17 -5.99 -10.49
CA VAL A 100 -39.03 -7.15 -10.18
C VAL A 100 -40.11 -6.79 -9.16
N LEU A 101 -39.79 -5.98 -8.16
CA LEU A 101 -40.77 -5.52 -7.17
C LEU A 101 -41.84 -4.63 -7.80
N ASP A 102 -41.45 -3.66 -8.64
CA ASP A 102 -42.37 -2.76 -9.33
C ASP A 102 -43.35 -3.54 -10.22
N GLN A 103 -42.86 -4.53 -10.97
CA GLN A 103 -43.69 -5.42 -11.77
C GLN A 103 -44.69 -6.21 -10.92
N ARG A 104 -44.27 -6.72 -9.75
CA ARG A 104 -45.16 -7.45 -8.84
C ARG A 104 -46.21 -6.55 -8.21
N THR A 105 -45.86 -5.31 -7.87
CA THR A 105 -46.83 -4.35 -7.34
C THR A 105 -47.83 -3.89 -8.39
N ALA A 106 -47.43 -3.77 -9.66
CA ALA A 106 -48.33 -3.45 -10.76
C ALA A 106 -49.38 -4.56 -10.98
N VAL A 107 -48.98 -5.83 -10.93
CA VAL A 107 -49.87 -6.99 -11.10
C VAL A 107 -50.89 -7.15 -9.96
N HIS A 108 -50.60 -6.63 -8.77
CA HIS A 108 -51.50 -6.69 -7.61
C HIS A 108 -52.32 -5.40 -7.39
N ALA A 109 -52.10 -4.37 -8.23
CA ALA A 109 -52.85 -3.11 -8.20
C ALA A 109 -54.05 -3.10 -9.18
N ASP A 110 -54.09 -4.03 -10.12
CA ASP A 110 -55.25 -4.38 -10.98
C ASP A 110 -56.13 -5.46 -10.34
#